data_AF-A0A2K3K189-F1
#
_entry.id   AF-A0A2K3K189-F1
#
_cell.length_a   1.000
_cell.length_b   1.000
_cell.length_c   1.000
_cell.angle_alpha   90.00
_cell.angle_beta   90.00
_cell.angle_gamma   90.00
#
_symmetry.space_group_name_H-M   'P 1'
#
loop_
_entity.id
_entity.type
_entity.pdbx_description
1 polymer ?
#
loop_
_entity_poly.entity_id
_entity_poly.type
_entity_poly.pdbx_seq_one_letter_code
_entity_poly.pdbx_strand_id
1 'polypeptide(L)'
;MDLKREFLQSLCLLDELLELEEESGNFMEAANIAKMMGDILREADLLGKAGEFLEACELMFFYVLAQSLWSGGSKAWPLKQFTQKAELLGRALIFAKEVSSNFYELASTEAEILSNKHGNNFEIMNQLQSSRIHSSIRGEMLCL
;
A
#
# COMPACT_ATOMS: atom_id res chain seq x y z
N MET A 1 -13.41 26.83 -11.51
CA MET A 1 -12.87 25.47 -11.38
C MET A 1 -14.00 24.45 -11.54
N ASP A 2 -15.12 24.66 -10.87
CA ASP A 2 -16.25 23.73 -10.86
C ASP A 2 -16.83 23.41 -12.25
N LEU A 3 -17.02 24.40 -13.13
CA LEU A 3 -17.51 24.15 -14.50
C LEU A 3 -16.59 23.23 -15.32
N LYS A 4 -15.26 23.28 -15.09
CA LYS A 4 -14.32 22.38 -15.76
C LYS A 4 -14.43 20.97 -15.20
N ARG A 5 -14.50 20.85 -13.86
CA ARG A 5 -14.69 19.58 -13.15
C ARG A 5 -15.97 18.89 -13.60
N GLU A 6 -17.10 19.58 -13.55
CA GLU A 6 -18.41 19.07 -13.98
C GLU A 6 -18.39 18.62 -15.44
N PHE A 7 -17.76 19.39 -16.32
CA PHE A 7 -17.62 19.03 -17.74
C PHE A 7 -16.82 17.75 -17.93
N LEU A 8 -15.64 17.64 -17.31
CA LEU A 8 -14.79 16.43 -17.41
C LEU A 8 -15.48 15.20 -16.80
N GLN A 9 -16.13 15.36 -15.65
CA GLN A 9 -16.94 14.30 -15.02
C GLN A 9 -18.08 13.84 -15.92
N SER A 10 -18.78 14.76 -16.60
CA SER A 10 -19.89 14.42 -17.50
C SER A 10 -19.48 13.56 -18.69
N LEU A 11 -18.21 13.65 -19.09
CA LEU A 11 -17.63 12.90 -20.19
C LEU A 11 -16.81 11.69 -19.71
N CYS A 12 -16.74 11.45 -18.40
CA CYS A 12 -15.89 10.42 -17.78
C CYS A 12 -14.40 10.52 -18.20
N LEU A 13 -13.90 11.74 -18.40
CA LEU A 13 -12.50 12.02 -18.73
C LEU A 13 -11.65 12.01 -17.46
N LEU A 14 -11.38 10.81 -16.94
CA LEU A 14 -10.75 10.63 -15.63
C LEU A 14 -9.27 11.04 -15.61
N ASP A 15 -8.53 10.85 -16.70
CA ASP A 15 -7.12 11.26 -16.78
C ASP A 15 -6.98 12.79 -16.67
N GLU A 16 -7.75 13.53 -17.47
CA GLU A 16 -7.75 14.99 -17.45
C GLU A 16 -8.31 15.55 -16.14
N LEU A 17 -9.30 14.87 -15.56
CA LEU A 17 -9.85 15.23 -14.27
C LEU A 17 -8.81 15.03 -13.15
N LEU A 18 -8.06 13.93 -13.19
CA LEU A 18 -6.98 13.66 -12.24
C LEU A 18 -5.90 14.74 -12.30
N GLU A 19 -5.44 15.09 -13.50
CA GLU A 19 -4.46 16.16 -13.72
C GLU A 19 -4.97 17.50 -13.16
N LEU A 20 -6.23 17.84 -13.43
CA LEU A 20 -6.85 19.07 -12.92
C LEU A 20 -6.86 19.13 -11.38
N GLU A 21 -7.20 18.03 -10.71
CA GLU A 21 -7.19 17.97 -9.24
C GLU A 21 -5.77 18.03 -8.67
N GLU A 22 -4.79 17.39 -9.31
CA GLU A 22 -3.38 17.48 -8.89
C GLU A 22 -2.81 18.90 -9.05
N GLU A 23 -3.06 19.56 -10.19
CA GLU A 23 -2.61 20.93 -10.45
C GLU A 23 -3.20 21.95 -9.47
N SER A 24 -4.41 21.67 -8.98
CA SER A 24 -5.09 22.49 -7.97
C SER A 24 -4.72 22.14 -6.54
N GLY A 25 -3.88 21.11 -6.33
CA GLY A 25 -3.48 20.63 -5.00
C GLY A 25 -4.57 19.86 -4.25
N ASN A 26 -5.66 19.48 -4.92
CA ASN A 26 -6.76 18.71 -4.35
C ASN A 26 -6.42 17.21 -4.33
N PHE A 27 -5.36 16.84 -3.61
CA PHE A 27 -4.82 15.47 -3.63
C PHE A 27 -5.79 14.40 -3.14
N MET A 28 -6.71 14.74 -2.22
CA MET A 28 -7.75 13.82 -1.77
C MET A 28 -8.72 13.45 -2.91
N GLU A 29 -9.14 14.44 -3.71
CA GLU A 29 -10.04 14.18 -4.84
C GLU A 29 -9.30 13.44 -5.96
N ALA A 30 -8.04 13.81 -6.20
CA ALA A 30 -7.17 13.08 -7.11
C ALA A 30 -7.01 11.60 -6.70
N ALA A 31 -6.85 11.30 -5.40
CA ALA A 31 -6.77 9.93 -4.91
C ALA A 31 -8.07 9.15 -5.19
N ASN A 32 -9.25 9.78 -4.99
CA ASN A 32 -10.53 9.16 -5.32
C ASN A 32 -10.66 8.83 -6.82
N ILE A 33 -10.14 9.70 -7.69
CA ILE A 33 -10.15 9.45 -9.14
C ILE A 33 -9.21 8.28 -9.49
N ALA A 34 -7.99 8.25 -8.94
CA ALA A 34 -7.06 7.14 -9.13
C ALA A 34 -7.64 5.79 -8.66
N LYS A 35 -8.38 5.81 -7.53
CA LYS A 35 -9.14 4.67 -7.04
C LYS A 35 -10.20 4.20 -8.03
N MET A 36 -10.97 5.12 -8.61
CA MET A 36 -11.98 4.81 -9.64
C MET A 36 -11.35 4.19 -10.88
N MET A 37 -10.14 4.62 -11.25
CA MET A 37 -9.36 4.04 -12.35
C MET A 37 -8.75 2.66 -12.00
N GLY A 38 -8.71 2.30 -10.71
CA GLY A 38 -8.05 1.09 -10.23
C GLY A 38 -6.53 1.19 -10.18
N ASP A 39 -5.95 2.39 -10.25
CA ASP A 39 -4.52 2.61 -10.11
C ASP A 39 -4.14 2.75 -8.62
N ILE A 40 -4.01 1.59 -7.98
CA ILE A 40 -3.75 1.44 -6.54
C ILE A 40 -2.45 2.15 -6.11
N LEU A 41 -1.40 2.09 -6.94
CA LEU A 41 -0.13 2.73 -6.60
C LEU A 41 -0.24 4.25 -6.70
N ARG A 42 -0.95 4.76 -7.71
CA ARG A 42 -1.20 6.19 -7.85
C ARG A 42 -2.10 6.71 -6.74
N GLU A 43 -3.14 5.97 -6.36
CA GLU A 43 -4.00 6.28 -5.21
C GLU A 43 -3.18 6.42 -3.92
N ALA A 44 -2.30 5.45 -3.62
CA ALA A 44 -1.43 5.50 -2.44
C ALA A 44 -0.50 6.72 -2.44
N ASP A 45 0.11 7.04 -3.58
CA ASP A 45 1.01 8.20 -3.70
C ASP A 45 0.24 9.52 -3.48
N LEU A 46 -1.00 9.62 -3.96
CA LEU A 46 -1.86 10.80 -3.79
C LEU A 46 -2.37 10.94 -2.35
N LEU A 47 -2.74 9.84 -1.70
CA LEU A 47 -3.08 9.82 -0.28
C LEU A 47 -1.89 10.29 0.58
N GLY A 48 -0.68 9.85 0.25
CA GLY A 48 0.54 10.34 0.91
C GLY A 48 0.74 11.85 0.75
N LYS A 49 0.46 12.41 -0.44
CA LYS A 49 0.49 13.87 -0.66
C LYS A 49 -0.62 14.61 0.09
N ALA A 50 -1.77 13.97 0.29
CA ALA A 50 -2.91 14.52 1.03
C ALA A 50 -2.71 14.48 2.56
N GLY A 51 -1.70 13.74 3.05
CA GLY A 51 -1.44 13.53 4.48
C GLY A 51 -2.15 12.32 5.09
N GLU A 52 -2.82 11.51 4.27
CA GLU A 52 -3.50 10.28 4.67
C GLU A 52 -2.50 9.10 4.69
N PHE A 53 -1.52 9.20 5.58
CA PHE A 53 -0.37 8.29 5.61
C PHE A 53 -0.73 6.86 6.01
N LEU A 54 -1.74 6.69 6.88
CA LEU A 54 -2.19 5.37 7.32
C LEU A 54 -2.78 4.59 6.14
N GLU A 55 -3.69 5.22 5.43
CA GLU A 55 -4.38 4.70 4.26
C GLU A 55 -3.39 4.42 3.12
N ALA A 56 -2.47 5.35 2.86
CA ALA A 56 -1.41 5.16 1.88
C ALA A 56 -0.53 3.94 2.20
N CYS A 57 -0.12 3.79 3.47
CA CYS A 57 0.68 2.66 3.93
C CYS A 57 -0.05 1.32 3.75
N GLU A 58 -1.28 1.22 4.25
CA GLU A 58 -2.12 0.02 4.13
C GLU A 58 -2.35 -0.37 2.67
N LEU A 59 -2.60 0.60 1.80
CA LEU A 59 -2.84 0.35 0.38
C LEU A 59 -1.59 -0.18 -0.33
N MET A 60 -0.42 0.36 0.00
CA MET A 60 0.86 -0.17 -0.50
C MET A 60 1.13 -1.60 -0.05
N PHE A 61 0.89 -1.89 1.23
CA PHE A 61 1.06 -3.25 1.76
C PHE A 61 0.09 -4.24 1.13
N PHE A 62 -1.17 -3.83 0.95
CA PHE A 62 -2.17 -4.62 0.24
C PHE A 62 -1.72 -4.93 -1.19
N TYR A 63 -1.23 -3.94 -1.94
CA TYR A 63 -0.72 -4.14 -3.28
C TYR A 63 0.43 -5.15 -3.31
N VAL A 64 1.42 -5.00 -2.42
CA VAL A 64 2.57 -5.92 -2.33
C VAL A 64 2.13 -7.34 -2.02
N LEU A 65 1.19 -7.50 -1.09
CA LEU A 65 0.62 -8.78 -0.73
C LEU A 65 -0.11 -9.40 -1.93
N ALA A 66 -0.96 -8.63 -2.60
CA ALA A 66 -1.73 -9.08 -3.75
C ALA A 66 -0.83 -9.53 -4.90
N GLN A 67 0.19 -8.74 -5.24
CA GLN A 67 1.16 -9.12 -6.28
C GLN A 67 1.97 -10.36 -5.89
N SER A 68 2.31 -10.51 -4.62
CA SER A 68 3.02 -11.69 -4.13
C SER A 68 2.18 -12.97 -4.21
N LEU A 69 0.87 -12.87 -3.97
CA LEU A 69 -0.06 -14.01 -3.93
C LEU A 69 -0.61 -14.40 -5.30
N TRP A 70 -1.04 -13.45 -6.13
CA TRP A 70 -1.77 -13.69 -7.38
C TRP A 70 -0.94 -13.52 -8.65
N SER A 71 0.38 -13.37 -8.54
CA SER A 71 1.26 -13.39 -9.72
C SER A 71 1.20 -14.75 -10.43
N GLY A 72 1.28 -14.73 -11.77
CA GLY A 72 1.18 -15.93 -12.60
C GLY A 72 2.11 -17.06 -12.12
N GLY A 73 1.54 -18.25 -11.91
CA GLY A 73 2.24 -19.44 -11.42
C GLY A 73 2.53 -19.47 -9.92
N SER A 74 1.95 -18.55 -9.13
CA SER A 74 2.07 -18.55 -7.67
C SER A 74 1.37 -19.75 -7.03
N LYS A 75 2.00 -20.32 -5.99
CA LYS A 75 1.45 -21.39 -5.14
C LYS A 75 0.90 -20.85 -3.81
N ALA A 76 0.62 -19.55 -3.74
CA ALA A 76 0.28 -18.76 -2.54
C ALA A 76 1.45 -18.65 -1.52
N TRP A 77 2.14 -19.74 -1.21
CA TRP A 77 3.33 -19.75 -0.36
C TRP A 77 4.49 -20.51 -1.02
N PRO A 78 5.76 -20.09 -0.83
CA PRO A 78 6.20 -18.82 -0.23
C PRO A 78 5.81 -17.60 -1.08
N LEU A 79 5.70 -16.42 -0.45
CA LEU A 79 5.36 -15.17 -1.15
C LEU A 79 6.35 -14.90 -2.28
N LYS A 80 5.84 -14.74 -3.51
CA LYS A 80 6.70 -14.53 -4.68
C LYS A 80 7.46 -13.21 -4.58
N GLN A 81 8.69 -13.21 -5.09
CA GLN A 81 9.50 -12.01 -5.28
C GLN A 81 9.14 -11.33 -6.61
N PHE A 82 9.17 -10.00 -6.62
CA PHE A 82 9.03 -9.19 -7.83
C PHE A 82 9.87 -7.92 -7.72
N THR A 83 10.25 -7.34 -8.87
CA THR A 83 11.29 -6.31 -8.97
C THR A 83 11.06 -5.09 -8.08
N GLN A 84 9.82 -4.59 -8.02
CA GLN A 84 9.48 -3.36 -7.28
C GLN A 84 9.19 -3.60 -5.79
N LYS A 85 9.18 -4.85 -5.32
CA LYS A 85 8.70 -5.21 -3.98
C LYS A 85 9.41 -4.46 -2.85
N ALA A 86 10.74 -4.44 -2.89
CA ALA A 86 11.54 -3.79 -1.86
C ALA A 86 11.35 -2.26 -1.84
N GLU A 87 11.21 -1.65 -3.02
CA GLU A 87 10.92 -0.22 -3.15
C GLU A 87 9.55 0.11 -2.55
N LEU A 88 8.52 -0.67 -2.91
CA LEU A 88 7.17 -0.47 -2.40
C LEU A 88 7.09 -0.60 -0.88
N LEU A 89 7.71 -1.63 -0.32
CA LEU A 89 7.80 -1.78 1.14
C LEU A 89 8.55 -0.61 1.79
N GLY A 90 9.62 -0.11 1.15
CA GLY A 90 10.35 1.06 1.61
C GLY A 90 9.50 2.32 1.68
N ARG A 91 8.69 2.61 0.65
CA ARG A 91 7.79 3.77 0.65
C ARG A 91 6.67 3.61 1.70
N ALA A 92 6.11 2.41 1.86
CA ALA A 92 5.12 2.15 2.90
C ALA A 92 5.67 2.47 4.31
N LEU A 93 6.94 2.12 4.58
CA LEU A 93 7.60 2.45 5.85
C LEU A 93 7.83 3.95 6.04
N ILE A 94 8.07 4.70 4.96
CA ILE A 94 8.13 6.17 5.03
C ILE A 94 6.79 6.72 5.51
N PHE A 95 5.66 6.28 4.93
CA PHE A 95 4.33 6.69 5.39
C PHE A 95 4.06 6.26 6.83
N ALA A 96 4.42 5.03 7.20
CA ALA A 96 4.20 4.53 8.55
C ALA A 96 4.91 5.38 9.62
N LYS A 97 6.08 5.92 9.30
CA LYS A 97 6.84 6.79 10.19
C LYS A 97 6.13 8.12 10.46
N GLU A 98 5.41 8.65 9.48
CA GLU A 98 4.62 9.88 9.61
C GLU A 98 3.34 9.67 10.43
N VAL A 99 2.83 8.43 10.53
CA VAL A 99 1.66 8.09 11.38
C VAL A 99 2.03 8.10 12.87
N SER A 100 2.95 7.21 13.28
CA SER A 100 3.47 7.15 14.66
C SER A 100 4.63 6.16 14.79
N SER A 101 5.41 6.25 15.88
CA SER A 101 6.46 5.27 16.20
C SER A 101 5.92 3.85 16.36
N ASN A 102 4.79 3.69 17.07
CA ASN A 102 4.19 2.39 17.33
C ASN A 102 3.67 1.75 16.03
N PHE A 103 3.07 2.55 15.15
CA PHE A 103 2.64 2.08 13.85
C PHE A 103 3.82 1.73 12.94
N TYR A 104 4.92 2.46 13.03
CA TYR A 104 6.15 2.13 12.30
C TYR A 104 6.76 0.78 12.72
N GLU A 105 6.76 0.43 14.00
CA GLU A 105 7.23 -0.88 14.49
C GLU A 105 6.37 -2.04 13.94
N LEU A 106 5.05 -1.82 13.95
CA LEU A 106 4.06 -2.71 13.33
C LEU A 106 4.33 -2.91 11.83
N ALA A 107 4.40 -1.81 11.10
CA ALA A 107 4.65 -1.78 9.67
C ALA A 107 6.01 -2.40 9.30
N SER A 108 7.03 -2.23 10.15
CA SER A 108 8.35 -2.83 9.97
C SER A 108 8.29 -4.36 10.06
N THR A 109 7.63 -4.89 11.09
CA THR A 109 7.40 -6.34 11.23
C THR A 109 6.66 -6.89 10.01
N GLU A 110 5.64 -6.17 9.56
CA GLU A 110 4.83 -6.53 8.41
C GLU A 110 5.59 -6.47 7.07
N ALA A 111 6.44 -5.46 6.89
CA ALA A 111 7.31 -5.33 5.74
C ALA A 111 8.35 -6.45 5.70
N GLU A 112 8.88 -6.88 6.84
CA GLU A 112 9.79 -8.02 6.93
C GLU A 112 9.11 -9.32 6.50
N ILE A 113 7.91 -9.60 7.03
CA ILE A 113 7.09 -10.77 6.65
C ILE A 113 6.82 -10.74 5.14
N LEU A 114 6.32 -9.61 4.63
CA LEU A 114 6.04 -9.46 3.20
C LEU A 114 7.29 -9.58 2.35
N SER A 115 8.45 -9.09 2.80
CA SER A 115 9.71 -9.17 2.06
C SER A 115 10.09 -10.61 1.74
N ASN A 116 9.70 -11.57 2.59
CA ASN A 116 9.95 -12.99 2.44
C ASN A 116 11.43 -13.29 2.04
N LYS A 117 12.36 -12.53 2.63
CA LYS A 117 13.80 -12.72 2.45
C LYS A 117 14.38 -13.82 3.34
N HIS A 118 13.57 -14.36 4.25
CA HIS A 118 13.99 -15.21 5.35
C HIS A 118 13.31 -16.57 5.26
N GLY A 119 14.09 -17.58 4.83
CA GLY A 119 13.61 -18.95 4.64
C GLY A 119 13.77 -19.85 5.87
N ASN A 120 14.16 -19.30 7.03
CA ASN A 120 14.43 -20.09 8.23
C ASN A 120 13.20 -20.12 9.16
N ASN A 121 12.73 -21.31 9.53
CA ASN A 121 11.58 -21.52 10.43
C ASN A 121 11.69 -20.76 11.76
N PHE A 122 12.91 -20.54 12.26
CA PHE A 122 13.14 -19.79 13.49
C PHE A 122 12.75 -18.30 13.37
N GLU A 123 13.00 -17.69 12.21
CA GLU A 123 12.67 -16.28 11.96
C GLU A 123 11.17 -16.09 11.74
N ILE A 124 10.51 -17.04 11.06
CA ILE A 124 9.05 -17.08 10.93
C ILE A 124 8.39 -17.18 12.31
N MET A 125 8.97 -17.97 13.23
CA MET A 125 8.43 -18.10 14.58
C MET A 125 8.59 -16.82 15.42
N ASN A 126 9.70 -16.09 15.25
CA ASN A 126 9.88 -14.77 15.87
C ASN A 126 8.90 -13.74 15.30
N GLN A 127 8.67 -13.75 13.97
CA GLN A 127 7.69 -12.88 13.32
C GLN A 127 6.27 -13.19 13.79
N LEU A 128 5.89 -14.47 13.91
CA LEU A 128 4.60 -14.89 14.47
C LEU A 128 4.42 -14.39 15.91
N GLN A 129 5.45 -14.50 16.75
CA GLN A 129 5.41 -14.00 18.12
C GLN A 129 5.24 -12.48 18.15
N SER A 130 5.98 -11.75 17.30
CA SER A 130 5.82 -10.30 17.16
C SER A 130 4.41 -9.92 16.70
N SER A 131 3.87 -10.57 15.67
CA SER A 131 2.51 -10.33 15.17
C SER A 131 1.45 -10.51 16.28
N ARG A 132 1.58 -11.54 17.11
CA ARG A 132 0.69 -11.78 18.26
C ARG A 132 0.78 -10.70 19.33
N ILE A 133 2.00 -10.26 19.67
CA ILE A 133 2.22 -9.18 20.65
C ILE A 133 1.48 -7.92 20.21
N HIS A 134 1.51 -7.62 18.92
CA HIS A 134 0.89 -6.43 18.38
C HIS A 134 -0.51 -6.65 17.78
N SER A 135 -1.10 -7.84 17.97
CA SER A 135 -2.44 -8.19 17.48
C SER A 135 -2.64 -8.01 15.96
N SER A 136 -1.59 -8.23 15.16
CA SER A 136 -1.66 -8.18 13.69
C SER A 136 -2.21 -9.48 13.11
N ILE A 137 -3.52 -9.51 12.82
CA ILE A 137 -4.20 -10.67 12.21
C ILE A 137 -3.53 -11.07 10.88
N ARG A 138 -3.16 -10.07 10.08
CA ARG A 138 -2.54 -10.31 8.77
C ARG A 138 -1.15 -10.91 8.92
N GLY A 139 -0.35 -10.39 9.85
CA GLY A 139 0.99 -10.93 10.16
C GLY A 139 0.91 -12.38 10.64
N GLU A 140 -0.03 -12.70 11.54
CA GLU A 140 -0.25 -14.07 12.00
C GLU A 140 -0.62 -15.03 10.86
N MET A 141 -1.53 -14.63 9.97
CA MET A 141 -1.95 -15.45 8.83
C MET A 141 -0.79 -15.74 7.86
N LEU A 142 0.15 -14.81 7.71
CA LEU A 142 1.30 -14.95 6.82
C LEU A 142 2.46 -15.76 7.43
N CYS A 143 2.45 -16.02 8.74
CA CYS A 143 3.49 -16.79 9.44
C CYS A 143 3.09 -18.24 9.77
N LEU A 144 1.85 -18.66 9.44
CA LEU A 144 1.35 -20.04 9.59
C LEU A 144 1.67 -20.90 8.36
#